data_AF-A0A917H246-F1
#
_entry.id   AF-A0A917H246-F1
#
_cell.length_a   1.000
_cell.length_b   1.000
_cell.length_c   1.000
_cell.angle_alpha   90.00
_cell.angle_beta   90.00
_cell.angle_gamma   90.00
#
_symmetry.space_group_name_H-M   'P 1'
#
loop_
_entity.id
_entity.type
_entity.pdbx_description
1 polymer ?
#
loop_
_entity_poly.entity_id
_entity_poly.type
_entity_poly.pdbx_seq_one_letter_code
_entity_poly.pdbx_strand_id
1 'polypeptide(L)'
;MLITDPIYTANMNPQQRAWFYAEYEQARKDEAIGVLLALFLGCFGLHHFYLRRNGLGVLYLLFFWTGLTAILGFIECFLMPGRVRDYNAAQATYIASNILATPVGYSAAVPRCPVCGVASEPGAAFCTHCGTAVVPPATA
;
A
#
# COMPACT_ATOMS: atom_id res chain seq x y z
N MET A 1 6.19 16.58 6.51
CA MET A 1 5.57 15.59 7.41
C MET A 1 6.01 14.24 6.90
N LEU A 2 7.05 13.66 7.48
CA LEU A 2 7.40 12.27 7.21
C LEU A 2 6.26 11.41 7.79
N ILE A 3 5.70 10.47 7.01
CA ILE A 3 4.63 9.54 7.43
C ILE A 3 5.14 8.50 8.45
N THR A 4 6.06 8.91 9.33
CA THR A 4 6.60 8.12 10.44
C THR A 4 5.85 8.41 11.73
N ASP A 5 4.72 9.12 11.67
CA ASP A 5 3.98 9.49 12.88
C ASP A 5 3.55 8.23 13.65
N PRO A 6 3.80 8.19 14.98
CA PRO A 6 3.49 7.04 15.80
C PRO A 6 1.98 6.72 15.81
N ILE A 7 1.13 7.63 15.34
CA ILE A 7 -0.33 7.45 15.28
C ILE A 7 -0.71 6.15 14.56
N TYR A 8 -0.15 5.84 13.39
CA TYR A 8 -0.54 4.66 12.61
C TYR A 8 -0.02 3.35 13.21
N THR A 9 1.07 3.41 13.98
CA THR A 9 1.77 2.23 14.49
C THR A 9 1.72 2.10 16.01
N ALA A 10 0.95 2.95 16.71
CA ALA A 10 0.96 3.07 18.16
C ALA A 10 0.64 1.75 18.87
N ASN A 11 -0.26 0.94 18.30
CA ASN A 11 -0.74 -0.31 18.88
C ASN A 11 -0.13 -1.56 18.22
N MET A 12 0.93 -1.41 17.41
CA MET A 12 1.56 -2.52 16.68
C MET A 12 2.78 -3.06 17.40
N ASN A 13 2.99 -4.38 17.34
CA ASN A 13 4.26 -4.98 17.76
C ASN A 13 5.39 -4.68 16.74
N PRO A 14 6.68 -4.93 17.06
CA PRO A 14 7.79 -4.59 16.16
C PRO A 14 7.73 -5.28 14.78
N GLN A 15 7.21 -6.50 14.71
CA GLN A 15 7.06 -7.27 13.47
C GLN A 15 5.95 -6.68 12.59
N GLN A 16 4.77 -6.42 13.18
CA GLN A 16 3.64 -5.76 12.53
C GLN A 16 4.01 -4.37 12.01
N ARG A 17 4.79 -3.63 12.80
CA ARG A 17 5.27 -2.30 12.41
C ARG A 17 6.24 -2.36 11.22
N ALA A 18 7.14 -3.35 11.18
CA ALA A 18 8.01 -3.56 10.03
C ALA A 18 7.21 -3.91 8.77
N TRP A 19 6.19 -4.77 8.90
CA TRP A 19 5.31 -5.11 7.78
C TRP A 19 4.49 -3.91 7.30
N PHE A 20 3.98 -3.09 8.22
CA PHE A 20 3.30 -1.83 7.91
C PHE A 20 4.17 -0.92 7.05
N TYR A 21 5.44 -0.71 7.43
CA TYR A 21 6.33 0.15 6.65
C TYR A 21 6.62 -0.41 5.26
N ALA A 22 6.80 -1.73 5.14
CA ALA A 22 7.04 -2.37 3.84
C ALA A 22 5.82 -2.24 2.90
N GLU A 23 4.62 -2.51 3.41
CA GLU A 23 3.38 -2.42 2.63
C GLU A 23 3.05 -0.96 2.28
N TYR A 24 3.19 -0.06 3.25
CA TYR A 24 2.96 1.37 3.05
C TYR A 24 3.90 1.96 2.00
N GLU A 25 5.18 1.58 2.02
CA GLU A 25 6.15 2.06 1.04
C GLU A 25 5.76 1.68 -0.39
N GLN A 26 5.26 0.46 -0.58
CA GLN A 26 4.79 0.00 -1.89
C GLN A 26 3.47 0.68 -2.30
N ALA A 27 2.61 1.01 -1.35
CA ALA A 27 1.29 1.57 -1.61
C ALA A 27 1.29 3.10 -1.80
N ARG A 28 2.26 3.82 -1.20
CA ARG A 28 2.25 5.28 -1.19
C ARG A 28 2.33 5.87 -2.60
N LYS A 29 1.85 7.10 -2.72
CA LYS A 29 1.94 7.88 -3.94
C LYS A 29 2.82 9.10 -3.70
N ASP A 30 3.73 9.38 -4.64
CA ASP A 30 4.53 10.60 -4.64
C ASP A 30 3.71 11.82 -5.04
N GLU A 31 3.88 12.90 -4.29
CA GLU A 31 3.24 14.20 -4.55
C GLU A 31 3.70 14.80 -5.86
N ALA A 32 5.01 14.71 -6.14
CA ALA A 32 5.63 15.26 -7.33
C ALA A 32 5.08 14.63 -8.62
N ILE A 33 4.91 13.30 -8.64
CA ILE A 33 4.32 12.59 -9.79
C ILE A 33 2.88 13.06 -10.01
N GLY A 34 2.11 13.20 -8.93
CA GLY A 34 0.76 13.75 -9.00
C GLY A 34 0.72 15.14 -9.63
N VAL A 35 1.56 16.05 -9.15
CA VAL A 35 1.67 17.43 -9.67
C VAL A 35 2.09 17.43 -11.13
N LEU A 36 3.08 16.62 -11.51
CA LEU A 36 3.55 16.52 -12.89
C LEU A 36 2.43 16.05 -13.83
N LEU A 37 1.66 15.06 -13.41
CA LEU A 37 0.49 14.57 -14.16
C LEU A 37 -0.58 15.66 -14.29
N ALA A 38 -0.84 16.43 -13.24
CA ALA A 38 -1.84 17.50 -13.27
C ALA A 38 -1.39 18.67 -14.15
N LEU A 39 -0.10 19.00 -14.15
CA LEU A 39 0.46 20.10 -14.96
C LEU A 39 0.47 19.78 -16.45
N PHE A 40 1.00 18.61 -16.82
CA PHE A 40 1.23 18.26 -18.23
C PHE A 40 0.06 17.51 -18.87
N LEU A 41 -0.64 16.67 -18.09
CA LEU A 41 -1.73 15.83 -18.56
C LEU A 41 -3.08 16.17 -17.89
N GLY A 42 -3.17 17.33 -17.23
CA GLY A 42 -4.37 17.78 -16.52
C GLY A 42 -5.59 17.96 -17.43
N CYS A 43 -5.40 18.40 -18.67
CA CYS A 43 -6.47 18.54 -19.66
C CYS A 43 -7.21 17.22 -19.92
N PHE A 44 -6.46 16.11 -19.95
CA PHE A 44 -7.00 14.75 -20.11
C PHE A 44 -7.46 14.12 -18.79
N GLY A 45 -7.09 14.69 -17.64
CA GLY A 45 -7.48 14.19 -16.32
C GLY A 45 -6.69 12.99 -15.80
N LEU A 46 -5.48 12.72 -16.33
CA LEU A 46 -4.73 11.52 -15.94
C LEU A 46 -4.31 11.50 -14.46
N HIS A 47 -4.13 12.68 -13.85
CA HIS A 47 -3.85 12.84 -12.44
C HIS A 47 -4.97 12.31 -11.52
N HIS A 48 -6.21 12.20 -11.99
CA HIS A 48 -7.29 11.57 -11.21
C HIS A 48 -7.12 10.06 -11.10
N PHE A 49 -6.66 9.38 -12.15
CA PHE A 49 -6.40 7.94 -12.13
C PHE A 49 -5.22 7.59 -11.21
N TYR A 50 -4.26 8.50 -11.05
CA TYR A 50 -3.14 8.32 -10.12
C TYR A 50 -3.59 8.09 -8.67
N LEU A 51 -4.63 8.81 -8.24
CA LEU A 51 -5.26 8.65 -6.92
C LEU A 51 -6.48 7.72 -6.94
N ARG A 52 -6.62 6.87 -7.97
CA ARG A 52 -7.75 5.94 -8.18
C ARG A 52 -9.14 6.60 -8.19
N ARG A 53 -9.24 7.89 -8.53
CA ARG A 53 -10.50 8.63 -8.68
C ARG A 53 -11.05 8.46 -10.11
N ASN A 54 -11.30 7.21 -10.48
CA ASN A 54 -11.56 6.80 -11.87
C ASN A 54 -12.75 7.55 -12.49
N GLY A 55 -13.82 7.76 -11.74
CA GLY A 55 -15.00 8.49 -12.25
C GLY A 55 -14.69 9.90 -12.73
N LEU A 56 -13.83 10.64 -12.01
CA LEU A 56 -13.41 11.98 -12.42
C LEU A 56 -12.44 11.96 -13.58
N GLY A 57 -11.54 10.97 -13.62
CA GLY A 57 -10.66 10.77 -14.77
C GLY A 57 -11.44 10.53 -16.05
N VAL A 58 -12.46 9.66 -16.01
CA VAL A 58 -13.36 9.41 -17.15
C VAL A 58 -14.13 10.69 -17.52
N LEU A 59 -14.63 11.44 -16.55
CA LEU A 59 -15.31 12.71 -16.81
C LEU A 59 -14.40 13.68 -17.59
N TYR A 60 -13.13 13.83 -17.18
CA TYR A 60 -12.18 14.67 -17.88
C TYR A 60 -11.92 14.18 -19.31
N LEU A 61 -11.77 12.87 -19.51
CA LEU A 61 -11.59 12.28 -20.86
C LEU A 61 -12.81 12.47 -21.78
N LEU A 62 -14.01 12.65 -21.25
CA LEU A 62 -15.21 12.92 -22.07
C LEU A 62 -15.35 14.42 -22.41
N PHE A 63 -14.87 15.30 -21.54
CA PHE A 63 -15.03 16.75 -21.66
C PHE A 63 -13.73 17.48 -22.07
N PHE A 64 -12.62 16.80 -22.34
CA PHE A 64 -11.33 17.46 -22.64
C PHE A 64 -11.40 18.41 -23.85
N TRP A 65 -12.21 18.06 -24.85
CA TRP A 65 -12.40 18.86 -26.07
C TRP A 65 -13.09 20.21 -25.81
N THR A 66 -13.72 20.40 -24.65
CA THR A 66 -14.33 21.67 -24.27
C THR A 66 -13.31 22.72 -23.83
N GLY A 67 -12.06 22.32 -23.57
CA GLY A 67 -11.01 23.20 -23.02
C GLY A 67 -11.21 23.58 -21.55
N LEU A 68 -12.40 23.35 -20.98
CA LEU A 68 -12.72 23.62 -19.57
C LEU A 68 -11.84 22.80 -18.62
N THR A 69 -11.62 21.52 -18.96
CA THR A 69 -10.80 20.62 -18.14
C THR A 69 -9.33 21.03 -18.12
N ALA A 70 -8.84 21.79 -19.11
CA ALA A 70 -7.48 22.34 -19.09
C ALA A 70 -7.33 23.41 -17.99
N ILE A 71 -8.32 24.29 -17.86
CA ILE A 71 -8.35 25.32 -16.80
C ILE A 71 -8.48 24.66 -15.43
N LEU A 72 -9.41 23.70 -15.28
CA LEU A 72 -9.57 22.96 -14.03
C LEU A 72 -8.30 22.18 -13.68
N GLY A 73 -7.70 21.47 -14.63
CA GLY A 73 -6.45 20.72 -14.44
C GLY A 73 -5.30 21.61 -13.96
N PHE A 74 -5.19 22.82 -14.51
CA PHE A 74 -4.20 23.81 -14.04
C PHE A 74 -4.43 24.25 -12.59
N ILE A 75 -5.68 24.49 -12.18
CA ILE A 75 -6.01 24.78 -10.78
C ILE A 75 -5.69 23.57 -9.89
N GLU A 76 -6.03 22.37 -10.36
CA GLU A 76 -5.81 21.13 -9.62
C GLU A 76 -4.33 20.81 -9.43
N CYS A 77 -3.43 21.29 -10.30
CA CYS A 77 -1.99 21.19 -10.11
C CYS A 77 -1.54 21.72 -8.74
N PHE A 78 -2.12 22.82 -8.25
CA PHE A 78 -1.81 23.40 -6.95
C PHE A 78 -2.45 22.64 -5.78
N LEU A 79 -3.60 22.01 -6.02
CA LEU A 79 -4.32 21.22 -5.01
C LEU A 79 -3.76 19.80 -4.88
N MET A 80 -3.06 19.32 -5.92
CA MET A 80 -2.60 17.94 -6.03
C MET A 80 -1.71 17.47 -4.88
N PRO A 81 -0.74 18.25 -4.36
CA PRO A 81 0.06 17.85 -3.21
C PRO A 81 -0.82 17.53 -1.99
N GLY A 82 -1.80 18.39 -1.69
CA GLY A 82 -2.76 18.16 -0.60
C GLY A 82 -3.56 16.88 -0.80
N ARG A 83 -4.07 16.65 -2.02
CA ARG A 83 -4.85 15.44 -2.32
C ARG A 83 -4.03 14.15 -2.23
N VAL A 84 -2.76 14.19 -2.63
CA VAL A 84 -1.85 13.05 -2.49
C VAL A 84 -1.59 12.76 -1.00
N ARG A 85 -1.42 13.80 -0.17
CA ARG A 85 -1.25 13.66 1.28
C ARG A 85 -2.48 13.05 1.94
N ASP A 86 -3.67 13.52 1.60
CA ASP A 86 -4.92 12.98 2.11
C ASP A 86 -5.12 11.52 1.69
N TYR A 87 -4.82 11.20 0.41
CA TYR A 87 -4.88 9.84 -0.11
C TYR A 87 -3.91 8.90 0.64
N ASN A 88 -2.66 9.33 0.82
CA ASN A 88 -1.65 8.57 1.54
C ASN A 88 -2.01 8.38 3.02
N ALA A 89 -2.65 9.37 3.67
CA ALA A 89 -3.12 9.25 5.05
C ALA A 89 -4.29 8.24 5.18
N ALA A 90 -5.22 8.25 4.22
CA ALA A 90 -6.29 7.25 4.14
C ALA A 90 -5.72 5.84 3.90
N GLN A 91 -4.74 5.71 2.99
CA GLN A 91 -4.07 4.44 2.70
C GLN A 91 -3.31 3.89 3.91
N ALA A 92 -2.60 4.75 4.66
CA ALA A 92 -1.94 4.36 5.91
C ALA A 92 -2.93 3.81 6.94
N THR A 93 -4.10 4.45 7.07
CA THR A 93 -5.16 4.01 8.00
C THR A 93 -5.69 2.63 7.61
N TYR A 94 -5.97 2.42 6.31
CA TYR A 94 -6.46 1.14 5.79
C TYR A 94 -5.44 -0.01 5.99
N ILE A 95 -4.17 0.22 5.66
CA ILE A 95 -3.10 -0.77 5.84
C ILE A 95 -2.95 -1.10 7.33
N ALA A 96 -2.95 -0.09 8.20
CA ALA A 96 -2.86 -0.30 9.64
C ALA A 96 -4.02 -1.14 10.19
N SER A 97 -5.26 -0.85 9.77
CA SER A 97 -6.43 -1.66 10.19
C SER A 97 -6.34 -3.11 9.72
N ASN A 98 -5.87 -3.34 8.48
CA ASN A 98 -5.71 -4.69 7.96
C ASN A 98 -4.66 -5.49 8.75
N ILE A 99 -3.52 -4.89 9.07
CA ILE A 99 -2.44 -5.56 9.82
C ILE A 99 -2.86 -5.89 11.26
N LEU A 100 -3.64 -5.01 11.89
CA LEU A 100 -4.18 -5.24 13.23
C LEU A 100 -5.29 -6.31 13.22
N ALA A 101 -6.09 -6.36 12.14
CA ALA A 101 -7.15 -7.37 11.96
C ALA A 101 -6.61 -8.73 11.50
N THR A 102 -5.42 -8.77 10.91
CA THR A 102 -4.79 -10.03 10.49
C THR A 102 -4.36 -10.79 11.75
N PRO A 103 -4.89 -12.01 12.01
CA PRO A 103 -4.43 -12.80 13.13
C PRO A 103 -2.93 -13.02 12.93
N VAL A 104 -2.14 -12.71 13.95
CA VAL A 104 -0.67 -12.73 13.97
C VAL A 104 -0.11 -14.18 13.90
N GLY A 105 -0.84 -15.09 13.28
CA GLY A 105 -0.55 -16.52 13.12
C GLY A 105 0.22 -16.88 11.84
N TYR A 106 0.33 -15.97 10.87
CA TYR A 106 1.35 -16.09 9.82
C TYR A 106 2.49 -15.14 10.09
N SER A 107 3.14 -15.38 11.23
CA SER A 107 4.53 -14.98 11.40
C SER A 107 5.31 -15.61 10.26
N ALA A 108 5.92 -14.79 9.42
CA ALA A 108 7.03 -15.20 8.57
C ALA A 108 8.29 -15.52 9.40
N ALA A 109 8.14 -16.09 10.60
CA ALA A 109 9.11 -17.05 11.09
C ALA A 109 8.93 -18.28 10.18
N VAL A 110 9.65 -18.30 9.07
CA VAL A 110 9.72 -19.50 8.21
C VAL A 110 10.01 -20.66 9.15
N PRO A 111 9.06 -21.61 9.33
CA PRO A 111 9.22 -22.65 10.33
C PRO A 111 10.54 -23.35 10.03
N ARG A 112 11.33 -23.62 11.07
CA ARG A 112 12.60 -24.33 10.89
C ARG A 112 12.38 -25.78 11.25
N CYS A 113 12.97 -26.67 10.46
CA CYS A 113 12.96 -28.08 10.78
C CYS A 113 13.58 -28.29 12.17
N PRO A 114 12.91 -29.00 13.11
CA PRO A 114 13.43 -29.23 14.46
C PRO A 114 14.67 -30.14 14.49
N VAL A 115 14.95 -30.84 13.38
CA VAL A 115 16.09 -31.77 13.28
C VAL A 115 17.28 -31.13 12.58
N CYS A 116 17.11 -30.54 11.40
CA CYS A 116 18.23 -30.00 10.62
C CYS A 116 18.32 -28.47 10.59
N GLY A 117 17.32 -27.75 11.11
CA GLY A 117 17.32 -26.28 11.17
C GLY A 117 17.05 -25.54 9.85
N VAL A 118 16.93 -26.26 8.72
CA VAL A 118 16.56 -25.67 7.43
C VAL A 118 15.17 -25.06 7.48
N ALA A 119 15.02 -23.90 6.83
CA ALA A 119 13.76 -23.20 6.66
C ALA A 119 12.78 -24.05 5.83
N SER A 120 11.61 -24.37 6.37
CA SER A 120 10.57 -25.14 5.71
C SER A 120 9.56 -24.25 5.00
N GLU A 121 9.08 -24.69 3.85
CA GLU A 121 8.07 -23.96 3.08
C GLU A 121 6.76 -23.81 3.88
N PRO A 122 6.03 -22.71 3.66
CA PRO A 122 4.82 -22.44 4.41
C PRO A 122 3.75 -23.49 4.08
N GLY A 123 3.39 -24.33 5.07
CA GLY A 123 2.42 -25.44 4.90
C GLY A 123 3.03 -26.79 4.52
N ALA A 124 4.35 -26.95 4.50
CA ALA A 124 5.00 -28.24 4.24
C ALA A 124 4.73 -29.25 5.37
N ALA A 125 4.27 -30.45 5.03
CA ALA A 125 4.10 -31.55 5.98
C ALA A 125 5.45 -32.22 6.36
N PHE A 126 6.46 -32.09 5.52
CA PHE A 126 7.79 -32.72 5.70
C PHE A 126 8.91 -31.77 5.28
N CYS A 127 10.07 -31.91 5.92
CA CYS A 127 11.28 -31.18 5.54
C CYS A 127 11.89 -31.75 4.25
N THR A 128 12.12 -30.90 3.25
CA THR A 128 12.71 -31.28 1.96
C THR A 128 14.19 -31.66 2.04
N HIS A 129 14.87 -31.32 3.14
CA HIS A 129 16.29 -31.61 3.33
C HIS A 129 16.55 -32.91 4.11
N CYS A 130 15.80 -33.18 5.18
CA CYS A 130 16.03 -34.36 6.04
C CYS A 130 14.83 -35.30 6.19
N GLY A 131 13.68 -35.00 5.57
CA GLY A 131 12.49 -35.87 5.57
C GLY A 131 11.69 -35.90 6.87
N THR A 132 12.10 -35.18 7.92
CA THR A 132 11.34 -35.13 9.19
C THR A 132 10.00 -34.44 9.00
N ALA A 133 8.94 -34.98 9.63
CA ALA A 133 7.64 -34.33 9.69
C ALA A 133 7.75 -32.95 10.36
N VAL A 134 7.19 -31.94 9.71
CA VAL A 134 7.09 -30.59 10.26
C VAL A 134 5.66 -30.45 10.78
N VAL A 135 5.51 -30.21 12.08
CA VAL A 135 4.18 -30.02 12.68
C VAL A 135 3.67 -28.66 12.19
N PRO A 136 2.59 -28.60 11.38
CA PRO A 136 2.00 -27.32 11.02
C PRO A 136 1.50 -26.63 12.31
N PRO A 137 1.61 -25.28 12.41
CA PRO A 137 1.06 -24.58 13.55
C PRO A 137 -0.43 -24.92 13.66
N ALA A 138 -0.86 -25.37 14.83
CA ALA A 138 -2.26 -25.69 15.08
C ALA A 138 -3.12 -24.46 14.73
N THR A 139 -3.98 -24.61 13.72
CA THR A 139 -5.01 -23.62 13.41
C THR A 139 -5.98 -23.61 14.59
N ALA A 140 -5.85 -22.60 15.45
CA ALA A 140 -6.78 -22.31 16.54
C ALA A 140 -7.89 -21.37 16.06
#